data_AF-A0A835TQU9-F1
#
_entry.id   AF-A0A835TQU9-F1
#
_cell.length_a   1.000
_cell.length_b   1.000
_cell.length_c   1.000
_cell.angle_alpha   90.00
_cell.angle_beta   90.00
_cell.angle_gamma   90.00
#
_symmetry.space_group_name_H-M   'P 1'
#
loop_
_entity.id
_entity.type
_entity.pdbx_description
1 polymer ?
#
loop_
_entity_poly.entity_id
_entity_poly.type
_entity_poly.pdbx_seq_one_letter_code
_entity_poly.pdbx_strand_id
1 'polypeptide(L)'
;MKACITEQSHKLLDGRVHVFSWVKDAVSENTEYRCSFVSKVGNTTSEVLITVEDSAGQDAWTKEFDTWRGAISEHDKMMQNWRKT
;
A
#
# COMPACT_ATOMS: atom_id res chain seq x y z
N MET A 1 0.00 -18.38 -10.16
CA MET A 1 0.00 -18.35 -8.69
C MET A 1 -1.02 -17.33 -8.25
N LYS A 2 -1.86 -17.61 -7.25
CA LYS A 2 -2.75 -16.60 -6.68
C LYS A 2 -1.86 -15.65 -5.88
N ALA A 3 -1.74 -14.39 -6.28
CA ALA A 3 -0.90 -13.44 -5.57
C ALA A 3 -1.41 -13.34 -4.12
N CYS A 4 -0.56 -13.66 -3.15
CA CYS A 4 -0.92 -13.62 -1.74
C CYS A 4 -0.95 -12.16 -1.29
N ILE A 5 -2.14 -11.58 -1.27
CA ILE A 5 -2.36 -10.24 -0.70
C ILE A 5 -2.27 -10.36 0.81
N THR A 6 -1.37 -9.58 1.41
CA THR A 6 -1.30 -9.41 2.86
C THR A 6 -2.05 -8.15 3.23
N GLU A 7 -2.86 -8.22 4.28
CA GLU A 7 -3.59 -7.08 4.83
C GLU A 7 -3.31 -6.96 6.32
N GLN A 8 -3.19 -5.72 6.81
CA GLN A 8 -3.17 -5.38 8.22
C GLN A 8 -4.19 -4.28 8.49
N SER A 9 -4.94 -4.42 9.57
CA SER A 9 -5.90 -3.42 10.04
C SER A 9 -5.64 -3.02 11.48
N HIS A 10 -5.78 -1.75 11.79
CA HIS A 10 -5.62 -1.20 13.13
C HIS A 10 -6.76 -0.23 13.46
N LYS A 11 -7.46 -0.46 14.58
CA LYS A 11 -8.49 0.45 15.09
C LYS A 11 -7.82 1.55 15.92
N LEU A 12 -8.16 2.79 15.61
CA LEU A 12 -7.73 3.97 16.34
C LEU A 12 -8.68 4.27 17.51
N LEU A 13 -8.22 5.05 18.49
CA LEU A 13 -8.98 5.38 19.71
C LEU A 13 -10.28 6.16 19.43
N ASP A 14 -10.34 6.88 18.32
CA ASP A 14 -11.52 7.65 17.91
C ASP A 14 -12.51 6.84 17.05
N GLY A 15 -12.31 5.53 16.93
CA GLY A 15 -13.17 4.63 16.16
C GLY A 15 -12.86 4.55 14.67
N ARG A 16 -11.90 5.35 14.15
CA ARG A 16 -11.40 5.19 12.79
C ARG A 16 -10.59 3.89 12.64
N VAL A 17 -10.45 3.42 11.41
CA VAL A 17 -9.66 2.22 11.09
C VAL A 17 -8.61 2.56 10.04
N HIS A 18 -7.36 2.24 10.33
CA HIS A 18 -6.27 2.23 9.36
C HIS A 18 -6.13 0.84 8.77
N VAL A 19 -6.10 0.74 7.44
CA VAL A 19 -5.94 -0.51 6.71
C VAL A 19 -4.78 -0.36 5.74
N PHE A 20 -3.87 -1.32 5.77
CA PHE A 20 -2.73 -1.39 4.89
C PHE A 20 -2.74 -2.75 4.19
N SER A 21 -2.64 -2.77 2.87
CA SER A 21 -2.56 -4.01 2.10
C SER A 21 -1.40 -3.94 1.12
N TRP A 22 -0.73 -5.08 0.92
CA TRP A 22 0.39 -5.19 0.00
C TRP A 22 0.44 -6.58 -0.62
N VAL A 23 1.01 -6.63 -1.81
CA VAL A 23 1.22 -7.87 -2.57
C VAL A 23 2.68 -7.93 -2.99
N LYS A 24 3.26 -9.13 -2.90
CA LYS A 24 4.55 -9.42 -3.52
C LYS A 24 4.29 -10.28 -4.74
N ASP A 25 4.47 -9.70 -5.91
CA ASP A 25 4.21 -10.36 -7.19
C ASP A 25 5.40 -10.22 -8.14
N ALA A 26 5.50 -11.14 -9.10
CA ALA A 26 6.42 -11.03 -10.22
C ALA A 26 5.77 -10.16 -11.29
N VAL A 27 6.10 -8.86 -11.30
CA VAL A 27 5.51 -7.89 -12.22
C VAL A 27 5.94 -8.20 -13.65
N SER A 28 4.98 -8.47 -14.53
CA SER A 28 5.19 -8.48 -16.00
C SER A 28 4.89 -7.11 -16.60
N GLU A 29 5.37 -6.85 -17.82
CA GLU A 29 5.03 -5.63 -18.56
C GLU A 29 3.51 -5.40 -18.61
N ASN A 30 3.08 -4.14 -18.45
CA ASN A 30 1.67 -3.73 -18.51
C ASN A 30 0.75 -4.36 -17.44
N THR A 31 1.28 -4.70 -16.25
CA THR A 31 0.47 -5.23 -15.15
C THR A 31 -0.25 -4.10 -14.40
N GLU A 32 -1.56 -4.24 -14.22
CA GLU A 32 -2.41 -3.31 -13.47
C GLU A 32 -2.75 -3.87 -12.08
N TYR A 33 -2.57 -3.06 -11.03
CA TYR A 33 -3.03 -3.39 -9.68
C TYR A 33 -4.14 -2.42 -9.24
N ARG A 34 -5.26 -3.00 -8.77
CA ARG A 34 -6.37 -2.26 -8.16
C ARG A 34 -6.49 -2.59 -6.69
N CYS A 35 -6.29 -1.58 -5.84
CA CYS A 35 -6.57 -1.67 -4.42
C CYS A 35 -7.99 -1.12 -4.15
N SER A 36 -8.82 -1.92 -3.47
CA SER A 36 -10.20 -1.54 -3.13
C SER A 36 -10.48 -1.81 -1.66
N PHE A 37 -11.00 -0.82 -0.94
CA PHE A 37 -11.51 -1.00 0.43
C PHE A 37 -13.03 -0.89 0.45
N VAL A 38 -13.70 -1.85 1.09
CA VAL A 38 -15.17 -1.90 1.17
C VAL A 38 -15.60 -1.86 2.64
N SER A 39 -16.22 -0.76 3.05
CA SER A 39 -16.81 -0.62 4.38
C SER A 39 -18.14 -1.39 4.48
N LYS A 40 -18.27 -2.24 5.50
CA LYS A 40 -19.54 -2.95 5.79
C LYS A 40 -20.68 -2.01 6.21
N VAL A 41 -20.38 -0.78 6.64
CA VAL A 41 -21.36 0.17 7.17
C VAL A 41 -21.81 1.18 6.09
N GLY A 42 -21.19 1.19 4.91
CA GLY A 42 -21.67 2.02 3.79
C GLY A 42 -20.65 2.27 2.69
N ASN A 43 -21.06 1.86 1.48
CA ASN A 43 -20.81 2.25 0.07
C ASN A 43 -19.66 3.15 -0.39
N THR A 44 -18.69 3.53 0.44
CA THR A 44 -17.53 4.29 -0.02
C THR A 44 -16.45 3.31 -0.47
N THR A 45 -16.17 3.31 -1.77
CA THR A 45 -15.01 2.65 -2.36
C THR A 45 -13.98 3.72 -2.72
N SER A 46 -12.74 3.53 -2.28
CA SER A 46 -11.59 4.30 -2.74
C SER A 46 -10.75 3.39 -3.63
N GLU A 47 -10.39 3.87 -4.81
CA GLU A 47 -9.61 3.13 -5.80
C GLU A 47 -8.34 3.91 -6.14
N VAL A 48 -7.22 3.20 -6.21
CA VAL A 48 -5.95 3.73 -6.68
C VAL A 48 -5.41 2.79 -7.74
N LEU A 49 -5.11 3.34 -8.91
CA LEU A 49 -4.45 2.67 -10.02
C LEU A 49 -2.94 2.83 -9.86
N ILE A 50 -2.22 1.71 -9.83
CA ILE A 50 -0.76 1.70 -9.81
C ILE A 50 -0.27 1.17 -11.16
N THR A 51 0.33 2.05 -11.95
CA THR A 51 0.97 1.71 -13.21
C THR A 51 2.47 1.60 -12.99
N VAL A 52 3.05 0.45 -13.33
CA VAL A 52 4.52 0.28 -13.35
C VAL A 52 4.97 0.53 -14.78
N GLU A 53 5.49 1.73 -15.05
CA GLU A 53 6.09 2.08 -16.35
C GLU A 53 7.56 1.65 -16.40
N ASP A 54 7.98 0.99 -17.49
CA ASP A 54 9.39 0.77 -17.79
C ASP A 54 9.98 2.05 -18.41
N SER A 55 10.23 3.07 -17.60
CA SER A 55 10.90 4.28 -18.06
C SER A 55 12.28 4.42 -17.42
N ALA A 56 13.27 3.94 -18.16
CA ALA A 56 14.70 4.26 -18.08
C ALA A 56 15.52 3.61 -16.94
N GLY A 57 15.85 2.32 -17.12
CA GLY A 57 17.03 1.69 -16.52
C GLY A 57 16.96 1.47 -15.00
N GLN A 58 17.78 0.54 -14.51
CA GLN A 58 17.82 0.14 -13.10
C GLN A 58 17.99 1.32 -12.10
N ASP A 59 18.52 2.46 -12.56
CA ASP A 59 18.77 3.65 -11.73
C ASP A 59 17.49 4.43 -11.38
N ALA A 60 16.53 4.55 -12.31
CA ALA A 60 15.25 5.22 -12.04
C ALA A 60 14.39 4.41 -11.06
N TRP A 61 14.35 3.09 -11.25
CA TRP A 61 13.66 2.16 -10.34
C TRP A 61 14.22 2.21 -8.91
N THR A 62 15.54 2.39 -8.76
CA THR A 62 16.17 2.46 -7.43
C THR A 62 15.67 3.68 -6.65
N LYS A 63 15.54 4.84 -7.30
CA LYS A 63 15.05 6.07 -6.65
C LYS A 63 13.57 5.98 -6.27
N GLU A 64 12.74 5.42 -7.14
CA GLU A 64 11.31 5.25 -6.85
C GLU A 64 11.09 4.22 -5.74
N PHE A 65 11.83 3.10 -5.78
CA PHE A 65 11.84 2.11 -4.72
C PHE A 65 12.29 2.70 -3.38
N ASP A 66 13.34 3.53 -3.36
CA ASP A 66 13.80 4.23 -2.15
C ASP A 66 12.75 5.18 -1.60
N THR A 67 12.03 5.87 -2.49
CA THR A 67 10.92 6.76 -2.11
C THR A 67 9.78 5.98 -1.46
N TRP A 68 9.35 4.87 -2.08
CA TRP A 68 8.32 3.99 -1.51
C TRP A 68 8.74 3.38 -0.18
N ARG A 69 10.00 2.93 -0.08
CA ARG A 69 10.56 2.38 1.16
C ARG A 69 10.58 3.43 2.27
N GLY A 70 10.90 4.68 1.93
CA GLY A 70 10.83 5.83 2.83
C GLY A 70 9.42 6.04 3.36
N ALA A 71 8.44 6.14 2.46
CA ALA A 71 7.03 6.32 2.82
C ALA A 71 6.50 5.20 3.74
N ILE A 72 6.84 3.93 3.47
CA ILE A 72 6.48 2.80 4.33
C ILE A 72 7.12 2.93 5.72
N SER A 73 8.40 3.32 5.78
CA SER A 73 9.14 3.47 7.03
C SER A 73 8.60 4.64 7.89
N GLU A 74 8.20 5.74 7.25
CA GLU A 74 7.55 6.87 7.92
C GLU A 74 6.17 6.48 8.45
N HIS A 75 5.38 5.77 7.64
CA HIS A 75 4.10 5.24 8.08
C HIS A 75 4.26 4.30 9.29
N ASP A 76 5.21 3.36 9.26
CA ASP A 76 5.46 2.48 10.41
C ASP A 76 5.83 3.28 11.67
N LYS A 77 6.74 4.27 11.56
CA LYS A 77 7.07 5.17 12.69
C LYS A 77 5.84 5.89 13.24
N MET A 78 4.98 6.42 12.36
CA MET A 78 3.74 7.07 12.76
C MET A 78 2.84 6.11 13.53
N MET A 79 2.66 4.88 13.01
CA MET A 79 1.85 3.85 13.67
C MET A 79 2.42 3.43 15.04
N GLN A 80 3.76 3.31 15.16
CA GLN A 80 4.41 3.01 16.44
C GLN A 80 4.22 4.12 17.48
N ASN A 81 4.25 5.39 17.05
CA ASN A 81 3.99 6.52 17.94
C ASN A 81 2.54 6.55 18.41
N TRP A 82 1.59 6.26 17.52
CA TRP A 82 0.17 6.22 17.89
C TRP A 82 -0.16 5.11 18.88
N ARG A 83 0.53 3.96 18.84
CA ARG A 83 0.36 2.89 19.85
C ARG A 83 0.79 3.29 21.26
N LYS A 84 1.62 4.33 21.41
CA LYS A 84 2.12 4.83 22.69
C LYS A 84 1.24 5.90 23.32
N THR A 85 0.22 6.37 22.59
CA THR A 85 -0.75 7.39 23.05
C THR A 85 -2.03 6.70 23.48
#